data_AF-A0A372RF03-F1
#
_entry.id   AF-A0A372RF03-F1
#
_cell.length_a   1.000
_cell.length_b   1.000
_cell.length_c   1.000
_cell.angle_alpha   90.00
_cell.angle_beta   90.00
_cell.angle_gamma   90.00
#
_symmetry.space_group_name_H-M   'P 1'
#
loop_
_entity.id
_entity.type
_entity.pdbx_description
1 polymer ?
#
loop_
_entity_poly.entity_id
_entity_poly.type
_entity_poly.pdbx_seq_one_letter_code
_entity_poly.pdbx_strand_id
1 'polypeptide(L)'
;MSNEDFLENEDNLFVQKRVPHDDLHELVKYGDHPIYQGLKDDQSKAWIKKSLFEKLDYQTKLNCVKEEAMVIALERYLIPMISENQETSYNLALIRICTTLTKGWFRQFAIDNYPQLINLDKDLLSIARNVIEKFPIKRKKPVLLTHDPETRVIFDSIRPYTEILSFFDKLEYDPDDFDITGIKITSPVNGNISVTAIITTLCKYNFSCNPSASWSASVIILPSKEMEIFLRNYKSSKYELISDLTTKYIFSLRIKANTSGTSWGVGEDIWKPIYVEAKSADDVASILEIPGLTGDLLFKYVLDFLNPTLARNGETPLKHWVNELKSEGAIPIKPEQHLWYHAWNYELKSLFM
;
A
#
# COMPACT_ATOMS: atom_id res chain seq x y z
N MET A 1 -3.28 -28.60 -5.18
CA MET A 1 -2.99 -27.47 -4.27
C MET A 1 -3.88 -27.66 -3.05
N SER A 2 -3.43 -27.44 -1.81
CA SER A 2 -4.46 -27.08 -0.83
C SER A 2 -4.66 -25.58 -0.93
N ASN A 3 -5.94 -25.20 -0.87
CA ASN A 3 -6.44 -23.84 -0.99
C ASN A 3 -6.06 -22.94 0.20
N GLU A 4 -5.27 -23.44 1.14
CA GLU A 4 -5.01 -22.79 2.43
C GLU A 4 -4.03 -21.63 2.32
N ASP A 5 -3.12 -21.64 1.34
CA ASP A 5 -2.30 -20.47 0.98
C ASP A 5 -2.99 -19.54 -0.04
N PHE A 6 -4.18 -19.93 -0.54
CA PHE A 6 -4.91 -19.24 -1.60
C PHE A 6 -5.86 -18.15 -1.05
N LEU A 7 -6.22 -18.19 0.24
CA LEU A 7 -7.18 -17.27 0.84
C LEU A 7 -6.87 -17.00 2.32
N GLU A 8 -5.82 -16.22 2.61
CA GLU A 8 -5.76 -15.49 3.88
C GLU A 8 -6.91 -14.47 3.89
N ASN A 9 -8.06 -14.91 4.43
CA ASN A 9 -9.31 -14.22 4.71
C ASN A 9 -9.39 -12.70 4.40
N GLU A 10 -10.41 -12.39 3.61
CA GLU A 10 -10.85 -11.12 2.99
C GLU A 10 -11.00 -9.88 3.92
N ASP A 11 -10.63 -9.95 5.20
CA ASP A 11 -10.77 -8.87 6.20
C ASP A 11 -9.44 -8.26 6.70
N ASN A 12 -8.29 -8.73 6.19
CA ASN A 12 -6.95 -8.41 6.73
C ASN A 12 -6.14 -7.35 5.96
N LEU A 13 -6.69 -6.73 4.92
CA LEU A 13 -5.89 -6.04 3.90
C LEU A 13 -5.27 -4.68 4.31
N PHE A 14 -5.77 -4.04 5.38
CA PHE A 14 -5.16 -2.83 5.98
C PHE A 14 -4.40 -3.08 7.28
N VAL A 15 -4.37 -4.32 7.75
CA VAL A 15 -3.62 -4.64 8.95
C VAL A 15 -2.22 -5.04 8.55
N GLN A 16 -1.24 -4.19 8.82
CA GLN A 16 0.14 -4.64 8.93
C GLN A 16 0.20 -5.50 10.21
N LYS A 17 -0.11 -6.81 10.12
CA LYS A 17 -0.10 -7.72 11.28
C LYS A 17 1.34 -7.92 11.73
N ARG A 18 1.89 -6.93 12.46
CA ARG A 18 3.18 -7.04 13.15
C ARG A 18 3.08 -8.02 14.31
N VAL A 19 1.89 -8.06 14.91
CA VAL A 19 1.52 -8.91 16.04
C VAL A 19 0.14 -9.49 15.75
N PRO A 20 -0.10 -10.79 16.01
CA PRO A 20 -1.43 -11.38 15.94
C PRO A 20 -2.44 -10.58 16.76
N HIS A 21 -3.66 -10.41 16.23
CA HIS A 21 -4.74 -9.68 16.90
C HIS A 21 -4.99 -10.17 18.33
N ASP A 22 -5.09 -11.49 18.50
CA ASP A 22 -5.33 -12.14 19.80
C ASP A 22 -4.21 -11.87 20.82
N ASP A 23 -2.97 -11.66 20.39
CA ASP A 23 -1.84 -11.34 21.27
C ASP A 23 -1.88 -9.88 21.76
N LEU A 24 -2.46 -8.97 20.97
CA LEU A 24 -2.60 -7.57 21.37
C LEU A 24 -3.57 -7.40 22.55
N HIS A 25 -4.55 -8.29 22.67
CA HIS A 25 -5.46 -8.32 23.82
C HIS A 25 -4.72 -8.52 25.15
N GLU A 26 -3.63 -9.29 25.18
CA GLU A 26 -2.81 -9.45 26.39
C GLU A 26 -2.15 -8.15 26.85
N LEU A 27 -1.93 -7.20 25.93
CA LEU A 27 -1.32 -5.90 26.23
C LEU A 27 -2.34 -4.90 26.76
N VAL A 28 -3.62 -5.09 26.44
CA VAL A 28 -4.70 -4.15 26.78
C VAL A 28 -5.73 -4.72 27.75
N LYS A 29 -5.52 -5.93 28.29
CA LYS A 29 -6.43 -6.59 29.25
C LYS A 29 -6.66 -5.83 30.56
N TYR A 30 -7.87 -5.89 31.10
CA TYR A 30 -8.20 -5.26 32.40
C TYR A 30 -7.97 -6.16 33.62
N GLY A 31 -7.80 -7.47 33.42
CA GLY A 31 -7.53 -8.45 34.49
C GLY A 31 -6.33 -9.33 34.20
N ASP A 32 -6.29 -10.51 34.83
CA ASP A 32 -5.19 -11.48 34.64
C ASP A 32 -5.14 -12.04 33.22
N HIS A 33 -6.30 -12.11 32.55
CA HIS A 33 -6.47 -12.61 31.19
C HIS A 33 -7.42 -11.71 30.39
N PRO A 34 -7.29 -11.65 29.05
CA PRO A 34 -8.25 -10.98 28.18
C PRO A 34 -9.68 -11.47 28.39
N ILE A 35 -10.64 -10.55 28.43
CA ILE A 35 -12.03 -10.88 28.78
C ILE A 35 -12.65 -11.81 27.73
N TYR A 36 -12.28 -11.66 26.45
CA TYR A 36 -12.83 -12.48 25.37
C TYR A 36 -12.54 -13.98 25.56
N GLN A 37 -11.44 -14.37 26.23
CA GLN A 37 -11.06 -15.77 26.41
C GLN A 37 -12.11 -16.52 27.24
N GLY A 38 -12.70 -15.85 28.25
CA GLY A 38 -13.79 -16.39 29.07
C GLY A 38 -15.14 -16.43 28.35
N LEU A 39 -15.23 -15.90 27.14
CA LEU A 39 -16.45 -15.82 26.32
C LEU A 39 -16.48 -16.82 25.16
N LYS A 40 -15.43 -17.65 25.00
CA LYS A 40 -15.32 -18.68 23.98
C LYS A 40 -15.56 -20.07 24.59
N ASP A 41 -16.35 -20.90 23.90
CA ASP A 41 -16.47 -22.35 24.21
C ASP A 41 -15.34 -23.17 23.58
N ASP A 42 -14.86 -22.70 22.43
CA ASP A 42 -13.79 -23.30 21.64
C ASP A 42 -12.77 -22.19 21.37
N GLN A 43 -11.59 -22.32 21.96
CA GLN A 43 -10.53 -21.30 21.86
C GLN A 43 -9.99 -21.17 20.42
N SER A 44 -10.23 -22.15 19.54
CA SER A 44 -9.81 -22.08 18.13
C SER A 44 -10.78 -21.27 17.25
N LYS A 45 -11.90 -20.76 17.79
CA LYS A 45 -12.88 -19.96 17.04
C LYS A 45 -12.91 -18.53 17.56
N ALA A 46 -13.10 -17.57 16.65
CA ALA A 46 -13.20 -16.15 16.98
C ALA A 46 -14.54 -15.76 17.66
N TRP A 47 -15.53 -16.66 17.68
CA TRP A 47 -16.90 -16.31 18.06
C TRP A 47 -17.12 -16.30 19.59
N ILE A 48 -17.48 -15.13 20.14
CA ILE A 48 -17.91 -14.96 21.53
C ILE A 48 -19.40 -15.31 21.77
N LYS A 49 -19.72 -16.04 22.83
CA LYS A 49 -21.10 -16.42 23.15
C LYS A 49 -21.86 -15.33 23.89
N LYS A 50 -23.03 -14.96 23.35
CA LYS A 50 -23.97 -14.02 23.98
C LYS A 50 -24.33 -14.41 25.40
N SER A 51 -24.64 -15.69 25.63
CA SER A 51 -25.07 -16.18 26.94
C SER A 51 -23.97 -16.12 28.00
N LEU A 52 -22.69 -16.18 27.61
CA LEU A 52 -21.57 -15.97 28.52
C LEU A 52 -21.38 -14.48 28.79
N PHE A 53 -21.46 -13.66 27.73
CA PHE A 53 -21.38 -12.21 27.86
C PHE A 53 -22.48 -11.65 28.76
N GLU A 54 -23.72 -12.11 28.61
CA GLU A 54 -24.88 -11.67 29.40
C GLU A 54 -24.71 -11.92 30.91
N LYS A 55 -23.93 -12.94 31.30
CA LYS A 55 -23.62 -13.26 32.71
C LYS A 55 -22.55 -12.37 33.34
N LEU A 56 -21.78 -11.65 32.53
CA LEU A 56 -20.79 -10.69 33.03
C LEU A 56 -21.47 -9.52 33.75
N ASP A 57 -20.81 -8.96 34.75
CA ASP A 57 -21.23 -7.69 35.34
C ASP A 57 -21.08 -6.55 34.32
N TYR A 58 -21.79 -5.45 34.57
CA TYR A 58 -21.89 -4.34 33.64
C TYR A 58 -20.52 -3.70 33.31
N GLN A 59 -19.64 -3.56 34.29
CA GLN A 59 -18.33 -2.95 34.07
C GLN A 59 -17.44 -3.87 33.22
N THR A 60 -17.46 -5.18 33.47
CA THR A 60 -16.70 -6.14 32.66
C THR A 60 -17.20 -6.19 31.21
N LYS A 61 -18.50 -6.00 30.98
CA LYS A 61 -19.04 -5.85 29.61
C LYS A 61 -18.50 -4.61 28.90
N LEU A 62 -18.44 -3.46 29.59
CA LEU A 62 -17.84 -2.23 29.03
C LEU A 62 -16.36 -2.46 28.71
N ASN A 63 -15.61 -3.02 29.67
CA ASN A 63 -14.19 -3.32 29.51
C ASN A 63 -13.92 -4.26 28.34
N CYS A 64 -14.77 -5.26 28.10
CA CYS A 64 -14.66 -6.14 26.94
C CYS A 64 -14.75 -5.38 25.61
N VAL A 65 -15.64 -4.38 25.50
CA VAL A 65 -15.75 -3.54 24.30
C VAL A 65 -14.53 -2.62 24.16
N LYS A 66 -14.06 -2.06 25.28
CA LYS A 66 -12.84 -1.23 25.30
C LYS A 66 -11.60 -2.02 24.88
N GLU A 67 -11.42 -3.26 25.36
CA GLU A 67 -10.33 -4.15 24.96
C GLU A 67 -10.28 -4.31 23.45
N GLU A 68 -11.40 -4.67 22.84
CA GLU A 68 -11.52 -4.81 21.38
C GLU A 68 -11.19 -3.49 20.66
N ALA A 69 -11.75 -2.36 21.12
CA ALA A 69 -11.49 -1.05 20.52
C ALA A 69 -10.00 -0.67 20.59
N MET A 70 -9.34 -0.93 21.72
CA MET A 70 -7.91 -0.67 21.91
C MET A 70 -7.05 -1.56 21.02
N VAL A 71 -7.38 -2.85 20.89
CA VAL A 71 -6.67 -3.76 19.98
C VAL A 71 -6.75 -3.27 18.54
N ILE A 72 -7.96 -2.94 18.07
CA ILE A 72 -8.15 -2.41 16.71
C ILE A 72 -7.39 -1.09 16.53
N ALA A 73 -7.38 -0.24 17.55
CA ALA A 73 -6.65 1.03 17.50
C ALA A 73 -5.14 0.83 17.32
N LEU A 74 -4.57 -0.10 18.10
CA LEU A 74 -3.18 -0.50 18.01
C LEU A 74 -2.87 -1.14 16.64
N GLU A 75 -3.66 -2.15 16.26
CA GLU A 75 -3.48 -2.97 15.08
C GLU A 75 -3.58 -2.16 13.77
N ARG A 76 -4.56 -1.24 13.70
CA ARG A 76 -4.90 -0.54 12.44
C ARG A 76 -4.33 0.86 12.32
N TYR A 77 -3.99 1.53 13.43
CA TYR A 77 -3.59 2.94 13.37
C TYR A 77 -2.22 3.21 13.99
N LEU A 78 -2.00 2.76 15.23
CA LEU A 78 -0.80 3.16 15.99
C LEU A 78 0.44 2.32 15.64
N ILE A 79 0.35 0.99 15.68
CA ILE A 79 1.49 0.11 15.35
C ILE A 79 1.94 0.30 13.89
N PRO A 80 1.02 0.41 12.90
CA PRO A 80 1.40 0.72 11.52
C PRO A 80 1.92 2.15 11.31
N MET A 81 1.87 3.02 12.33
CA MET A 81 2.23 4.45 12.26
C MET A 81 1.36 5.25 11.27
N ILE A 82 0.08 4.88 11.12
CA ILE A 82 -0.90 5.63 10.33
C ILE A 82 -1.39 6.87 11.09
N SER A 83 -1.37 6.82 12.42
CA SER A 83 -1.69 7.95 13.30
C SER A 83 -0.76 7.95 14.51
N GLU A 84 -0.41 9.14 14.98
CA GLU A 84 0.31 9.35 16.24
C GLU A 84 -0.62 9.77 17.39
N ASN A 85 -1.92 9.86 17.12
CA ASN A 85 -2.92 10.27 18.11
C ASN A 85 -3.76 9.06 18.55
N GLN A 86 -3.56 8.63 19.81
CA GLN A 86 -4.29 7.48 20.36
C GLN A 86 -5.78 7.75 20.55
N GLU A 87 -6.19 8.96 20.93
CA GLU A 87 -7.61 9.29 21.14
C GLU A 87 -8.38 9.21 19.82
N THR A 88 -7.81 9.79 18.75
CA THR A 88 -8.38 9.69 17.41
C THR A 88 -8.43 8.23 16.95
N SER A 89 -7.34 7.47 17.15
CA SER A 89 -7.26 6.06 16.75
C SER A 89 -8.27 5.18 17.48
N TYR A 90 -8.41 5.37 18.78
CA TYR A 90 -9.37 4.67 19.63
C TYR A 90 -10.80 5.03 19.27
N ASN A 91 -11.11 6.32 19.09
CA ASN A 91 -12.46 6.74 18.69
C ASN A 91 -12.84 6.18 17.31
N LEU A 92 -11.92 6.17 16.34
CA LEU A 92 -12.15 5.53 15.05
C LEU A 92 -12.43 4.03 15.20
N ALA A 93 -11.66 3.33 16.03
CA ALA A 93 -11.88 1.91 16.32
C ALA A 93 -13.23 1.65 17.00
N LEU A 94 -13.60 2.44 18.01
CA LEU A 94 -14.87 2.33 18.72
C LEU A 94 -16.06 2.61 17.80
N ILE A 95 -15.98 3.68 16.99
CA ILE A 95 -17.00 3.97 15.97
C ILE A 95 -17.13 2.78 15.03
N ARG A 96 -16.03 2.15 14.60
CA ARG A 96 -16.08 0.94 13.77
C ARG A 96 -16.78 -0.21 14.48
N ILE A 97 -16.52 -0.46 15.76
CA ILE A 97 -17.27 -1.48 16.53
C ILE A 97 -18.77 -1.20 16.52
N CYS A 98 -19.16 0.05 16.77
CA CYS A 98 -20.56 0.49 16.83
C CYS A 98 -21.27 0.48 15.46
N THR A 99 -20.53 0.60 14.37
CA THR A 99 -21.13 0.79 13.03
C THR A 99 -20.96 -0.42 12.13
N THR A 100 -19.72 -0.88 11.98
CA THR A 100 -19.29 -1.72 10.86
C THR A 100 -18.75 -3.06 11.34
N LEU A 101 -17.74 -3.08 12.20
CA LEU A 101 -16.89 -4.24 12.52
C LEU A 101 -17.62 -5.41 13.22
N THR A 102 -18.42 -5.12 14.24
CA THR A 102 -19.14 -6.17 14.99
C THR A 102 -20.58 -6.23 14.51
N LYS A 103 -21.29 -7.36 14.63
CA LYS A 103 -22.71 -7.48 14.23
C LYS A 103 -23.57 -7.92 15.41
N GLY A 104 -24.87 -7.66 15.33
CA GLY A 104 -25.85 -8.16 16.30
C GLY A 104 -25.73 -7.54 17.68
N TRP A 105 -25.84 -8.37 18.73
CA TRP A 105 -26.01 -7.91 20.11
C TRP A 105 -24.79 -7.19 20.70
N PHE A 106 -23.56 -7.53 20.25
CA PHE A 106 -22.34 -6.89 20.76
C PHE A 106 -22.26 -5.44 20.27
N ARG A 107 -22.59 -5.21 18.98
CA ARG A 107 -22.74 -3.87 18.40
C ARG A 107 -23.79 -3.05 19.16
N GLN A 108 -24.97 -3.64 19.39
CA GLN A 108 -26.05 -2.95 20.09
C GLN A 108 -25.61 -2.50 21.49
N PHE A 109 -24.94 -3.39 22.23
CA PHE A 109 -24.39 -3.05 23.54
C PHE A 109 -23.38 -1.90 23.45
N ALA A 110 -22.49 -1.90 22.44
CA ALA A 110 -21.54 -0.81 22.25
C ALA A 110 -22.22 0.53 21.92
N ILE A 111 -23.26 0.53 21.08
CA ILE A 111 -24.06 1.73 20.75
C ILE A 111 -24.75 2.28 22.00
N ASP A 112 -25.46 1.42 22.74
CA ASP A 112 -26.26 1.81 23.90
C ASP A 112 -25.41 2.40 25.04
N ASN A 113 -24.11 2.07 25.05
CA ASN A 113 -23.15 2.49 26.07
C ASN A 113 -22.02 3.36 25.51
N TYR A 114 -22.19 3.94 24.32
CA TYR A 114 -21.16 4.75 23.66
C TYR A 114 -20.60 5.87 24.55
N PRO A 115 -21.42 6.65 25.30
CA PRO A 115 -20.91 7.69 26.19
C PRO A 115 -19.94 7.18 27.27
N GLN A 116 -20.12 5.95 27.75
CA GLN A 116 -19.26 5.30 28.75
C GLN A 116 -17.99 4.72 28.11
N LEU A 117 -18.03 4.43 26.81
CA LEU A 117 -16.94 3.80 26.07
C LEU A 117 -15.97 4.80 25.44
N ILE A 118 -16.38 6.04 25.21
CA ILE A 118 -15.57 7.06 24.50
C ILE A 118 -14.27 7.43 25.24
N ASN A 119 -14.24 7.27 26.56
CA ASN A 119 -13.06 7.59 27.35
C ASN A 119 -12.03 6.46 27.30
N LEU A 120 -10.89 6.74 26.66
CA LEU A 120 -9.70 5.90 26.68
C LEU A 120 -8.99 6.03 28.03
N ASP A 121 -8.71 4.91 28.69
CA ASP A 121 -8.09 4.85 30.02
C ASP A 121 -6.71 4.17 30.03
N LYS A 122 -6.14 3.88 28.84
CA LYS A 122 -4.82 3.27 28.68
C LYS A 122 -3.92 4.05 27.73
N ASP A 123 -2.62 4.01 28.00
CA ASP A 123 -1.60 4.58 27.14
C ASP A 123 -1.24 3.61 25.99
N LEU A 124 -1.98 3.75 24.89
CA LEU A 124 -1.77 2.94 23.69
C LEU A 124 -0.50 3.35 22.94
N LEU A 125 -0.04 4.60 23.05
CA LEU A 125 1.19 5.04 22.39
C LEU A 125 2.40 4.32 22.95
N SER A 126 2.51 4.21 24.27
CA SER A 126 3.60 3.46 24.89
C SER A 126 3.56 1.98 24.54
N ILE A 127 2.37 1.38 24.49
CA ILE A 127 2.20 -0.01 24.04
C ILE A 127 2.66 -0.16 22.57
N ALA A 128 2.22 0.72 21.69
CA ALA A 128 2.58 0.69 20.28
C ALA A 128 4.11 0.81 20.10
N ARG A 129 4.77 1.76 20.77
CA ARG A 129 6.23 1.91 20.72
C ARG A 129 6.96 0.65 21.14
N ASN A 130 6.57 0.04 22.26
CA ASN A 130 7.17 -1.21 22.73
C ASN A 130 7.00 -2.35 21.70
N VAL A 131 5.83 -2.46 21.09
CA VAL A 131 5.57 -3.45 20.03
C VAL A 131 6.45 -3.18 18.80
N ILE A 132 6.55 -1.92 18.37
CA ILE A 132 7.36 -1.50 17.23
C ILE A 132 8.85 -1.82 17.48
N GLU A 133 9.35 -1.56 18.68
CA GLU A 133 10.74 -1.84 19.08
C GLU A 133 11.03 -3.35 19.17
N LYS A 134 10.09 -4.14 19.70
CA LYS A 134 10.23 -5.59 19.85
C LYS A 134 10.09 -6.33 18.52
N PHE A 135 9.28 -5.81 17.61
CA PHE A 135 9.04 -6.35 16.28
C PHE A 135 9.42 -5.30 15.21
N PRO A 136 10.72 -4.93 15.11
CA PRO A 136 11.16 -3.97 14.13
C PRO A 136 10.90 -4.56 12.75
N ILE A 137 10.35 -3.75 11.84
CA ILE A 137 10.16 -4.16 10.44
C ILE A 137 11.52 -4.64 9.94
N LYS A 138 11.67 -5.94 9.64
CA LYS A 138 12.65 -6.35 8.66
C LYS A 138 12.21 -5.62 7.39
N ARG A 139 12.81 -4.46 7.09
CA ARG A 139 12.78 -3.92 5.72
C ARG A 139 13.12 -5.14 4.89
N LYS A 140 12.16 -5.64 4.09
CA LYS A 140 12.48 -6.69 3.12
C LYS A 140 13.73 -6.16 2.44
N LYS A 141 14.85 -6.88 2.55
CA LYS A 141 16.00 -6.58 1.71
C LYS A 141 15.41 -6.42 0.31
N PRO A 142 15.71 -5.33 -0.41
CA PRO A 142 15.21 -5.18 -1.77
C PRO A 142 15.47 -6.52 -2.45
N VAL A 143 14.42 -7.11 -3.01
CA VAL A 143 14.56 -8.35 -3.76
C VAL A 143 15.63 -8.03 -4.78
N LEU A 144 16.80 -8.65 -4.64
CA LEU A 144 17.94 -8.31 -5.46
C LEU A 144 17.62 -8.96 -6.81
N LEU A 145 17.02 -8.18 -7.71
CA LEU A 145 16.57 -8.66 -8.99
C LEU A 145 17.79 -9.20 -9.73
N THR A 146 17.84 -10.52 -9.87
CA THR A 146 18.94 -11.19 -10.54
C THR A 146 18.70 -11.11 -12.04
N HIS A 147 19.30 -10.12 -12.68
CA HIS A 147 19.34 -10.04 -14.14
C HIS A 147 20.31 -11.06 -14.72
N ASP A 148 20.09 -11.44 -15.97
CA ASP A 148 21.05 -12.21 -16.77
C ASP A 148 22.36 -11.43 -16.98
N PRO A 149 23.47 -12.09 -17.35
CA PRO A 149 24.77 -11.43 -17.50
C PRO A 149 24.78 -10.26 -18.50
N GLU A 150 24.03 -10.35 -19.59
CA GLU A 150 24.02 -9.32 -20.64
C GLU A 150 23.33 -8.05 -20.14
N THR A 151 22.15 -8.20 -19.51
CA THR A 151 21.45 -7.09 -18.86
C THR A 151 22.31 -6.41 -17.81
N ARG A 152 23.05 -7.17 -16.99
CA ARG A 152 23.96 -6.60 -15.97
C ARG A 152 25.06 -5.75 -16.58
N VAL A 153 25.68 -6.23 -17.66
CA VAL A 153 26.75 -5.49 -18.35
C VAL A 153 26.22 -4.14 -18.85
N ILE A 154 25.01 -4.12 -19.43
CA ILE A 154 24.39 -2.87 -19.88
C ILE A 154 24.12 -1.95 -18.67
N PHE A 155 23.51 -2.45 -17.61
CA PHE A 155 23.18 -1.66 -16.43
C PHE A 155 24.43 -1.09 -15.74
N ASP A 156 25.47 -1.89 -15.58
CA ASP A 156 26.74 -1.46 -15.00
C ASP A 156 27.44 -0.42 -15.89
N SER A 157 27.24 -0.46 -17.21
CA SER A 157 27.79 0.54 -18.14
C SER A 157 27.12 1.91 -18.04
N ILE A 158 25.81 1.97 -17.71
CA ILE A 158 25.03 3.22 -17.63
C ILE A 158 24.95 3.80 -16.21
N ARG A 159 25.17 2.96 -15.19
CA ARG A 159 25.07 3.36 -13.78
C ARG A 159 25.96 4.53 -13.37
N PRO A 160 27.24 4.62 -13.80
CA PRO A 160 28.10 5.77 -13.51
C PRO A 160 27.60 7.09 -14.14
N TYR A 161 26.73 7.01 -15.15
CA TYR A 161 26.19 8.14 -15.90
C TYR A 161 24.73 8.45 -15.52
N THR A 162 24.26 7.87 -14.41
CA THR A 162 22.90 8.06 -13.91
C THR A 162 22.93 8.92 -12.65
N GLU A 163 22.19 10.03 -12.68
CA GLU A 163 22.11 11.01 -11.60
C GLU A 163 20.70 11.00 -11.01
N ILE A 164 20.59 10.97 -9.68
CA ILE A 164 19.32 11.17 -8.97
C ILE A 164 18.96 12.67 -9.04
N LEU A 165 17.71 12.95 -9.40
CA LEU A 165 17.19 14.31 -9.44
C LEU A 165 16.66 14.71 -8.06
N SER A 166 17.34 15.65 -7.40
CA SER A 166 16.94 16.20 -6.09
C SER A 166 15.95 17.38 -6.18
N PHE A 167 15.38 17.65 -7.35
CA PHE A 167 14.59 18.85 -7.61
C PHE A 167 13.22 18.86 -6.89
N PHE A 168 12.75 17.72 -6.38
CA PHE A 168 11.38 17.55 -5.89
C PHE A 168 11.26 17.52 -4.36
N ASP A 169 12.32 17.89 -3.63
CA ASP A 169 12.28 17.99 -2.17
C ASP A 169 11.21 19.02 -1.74
N LYS A 170 10.08 18.48 -1.28
CA LYS A 170 8.96 19.15 -0.61
C LYS A 170 8.11 20.06 -1.51
N LEU A 171 7.16 19.44 -2.21
CA LEU A 171 5.84 20.07 -2.35
C LEU A 171 5.18 20.03 -0.96
N GLU A 172 5.42 21.07 -0.16
CA GLU A 172 4.73 21.27 1.10
C GLU A 172 3.20 21.29 0.87
N TYR A 173 2.50 20.60 1.76
CA TYR A 173 1.05 20.60 1.91
C TYR A 173 0.25 19.83 0.82
N ASP A 174 0.00 18.55 1.09
CA ASP A 174 -1.25 17.89 0.68
C ASP A 174 -1.64 16.84 1.74
N PRO A 175 -2.94 16.62 2.02
CA PRO A 175 -3.41 15.49 2.82
C PRO A 175 -3.18 14.14 2.13
N ASP A 176 -2.73 14.12 0.88
CA ASP A 176 -2.46 12.93 0.07
C ASP A 176 -0.98 12.51 0.18
N ASP A 177 -0.71 11.19 0.17
CA ASP A 177 0.67 10.69 0.09
C ASP A 177 1.12 10.76 -1.38
N PHE A 178 1.79 11.86 -1.74
CA PHE A 178 2.33 12.09 -3.07
C PHE A 178 3.86 12.05 -3.04
N ASP A 179 4.46 11.24 -3.91
CA ASP A 179 5.91 11.11 -4.04
C ASP A 179 6.33 11.22 -5.52
N ILE A 180 7.41 11.95 -5.76
CA ILE A 180 8.05 12.07 -7.07
C ILE A 180 9.52 11.73 -6.90
N THR A 181 9.96 10.72 -7.65
CA THR A 181 11.37 10.39 -7.78
C THR A 181 11.79 10.43 -9.24
N GLY A 182 13.05 10.71 -9.50
CA GLY A 182 13.53 10.79 -10.88
C GLY A 182 15.02 10.58 -11.01
N ILE A 183 15.41 10.13 -12.18
CA ILE A 183 16.80 9.96 -12.60
C ILE A 183 17.02 10.60 -13.96
N LYS A 184 18.21 11.12 -14.16
CA LYS A 184 18.73 11.52 -15.46
C LYS A 184 19.81 10.52 -15.87
N ILE A 185 19.65 9.94 -17.05
CA ILE A 185 20.63 9.01 -17.64
C ILE A 185 21.30 9.75 -18.79
N THR A 186 22.59 10.03 -18.64
CA THR A 186 23.41 10.62 -19.69
C THR A 186 24.04 9.49 -20.51
N SER A 187 24.04 9.61 -21.84
CA SER A 187 24.62 8.56 -22.68
C SER A 187 26.14 8.47 -22.46
N PRO A 188 26.69 7.28 -22.18
CA PRO A 188 28.14 7.05 -22.13
C PRO A 188 28.80 7.19 -23.50
N VAL A 189 28.03 7.07 -24.59
CA VAL A 189 28.51 7.20 -25.97
C VAL A 189 28.55 8.67 -26.40
N ASN A 190 27.56 9.46 -25.97
CA ASN A 190 27.45 10.86 -26.31
C ASN A 190 26.96 11.69 -25.11
N GLY A 191 27.89 12.34 -24.41
CA GLY A 191 27.60 13.13 -23.20
C GLY A 191 26.66 14.33 -23.40
N ASN A 192 26.33 14.70 -24.64
CA ASN A 192 25.33 15.74 -24.94
C ASN A 192 23.89 15.20 -24.98
N ILE A 193 23.73 13.88 -25.01
CA ILE A 193 22.44 13.20 -25.05
C ILE A 193 22.13 12.69 -23.64
N SER A 194 20.91 12.95 -23.19
CA SER A 194 20.42 12.41 -21.92
C SER A 194 18.91 12.26 -21.97
N VAL A 195 18.40 11.27 -21.24
CA VAL A 195 16.98 11.07 -20.98
C VAL A 195 16.70 11.23 -19.50
N THR A 196 15.52 11.72 -19.17
CA THR A 196 15.05 11.85 -17.80
C THR A 196 13.87 10.91 -17.60
N ALA A 197 13.96 10.07 -16.58
CA ALA A 197 12.87 9.25 -16.10
C ALA A 197 12.31 9.85 -14.81
N ILE A 198 10.99 10.01 -14.73
CA ILE A 198 10.27 10.46 -13.54
C ILE A 198 9.23 9.41 -13.19
N ILE A 199 9.19 9.05 -11.92
CA ILE A 199 8.15 8.21 -11.33
C ILE A 199 7.34 9.09 -10.39
N THR A 200 6.02 9.05 -10.57
CA THR A 200 5.08 9.66 -9.62
C THR A 200 4.25 8.57 -8.97
N THR A 201 4.06 8.67 -7.66
CA THR A 201 3.08 7.87 -6.93
C THR A 201 2.18 8.79 -6.12
N LEU A 202 0.90 8.43 -6.07
CA LEU A 202 -0.11 9.20 -5.38
C LEU A 202 -1.07 8.23 -4.71
N CYS A 203 -1.32 8.42 -3.43
CA CYS A 203 -2.37 7.76 -2.68
C CYS A 203 -3.32 8.81 -2.12
N LYS A 204 -4.55 8.82 -2.64
CA LYS A 204 -5.65 9.64 -2.13
C LYS A 204 -6.57 8.76 -1.30
N TYR A 205 -6.99 9.26 -0.15
CA TYR A 205 -7.92 8.55 0.71
C TYR A 205 -9.03 9.49 1.20
N ASN A 206 -10.24 8.94 1.31
CA ASN A 206 -11.39 9.64 1.87
C ASN A 206 -11.89 8.82 3.07
N PHE A 207 -11.86 9.43 4.25
CA PHE A 207 -12.32 8.82 5.50
C PHE A 207 -13.79 9.15 5.85
N SER A 208 -14.56 9.71 4.91
CA SER A 208 -15.98 10.03 5.11
C SER A 208 -16.85 8.76 5.22
N CYS A 209 -18.17 8.93 5.29
CA CYS A 209 -19.16 7.83 5.45
C CYS A 209 -19.05 6.67 4.44
N ASN A 210 -18.34 6.86 3.32
CA ASN A 210 -17.97 5.80 2.38
C ASN A 210 -16.45 5.82 2.17
N PRO A 211 -15.68 5.13 3.04
CA PRO A 211 -14.24 5.11 2.91
C PRO A 211 -13.81 4.57 1.56
N SER A 212 -12.91 5.31 0.91
CA SER A 212 -12.32 4.90 -0.36
C SER A 212 -10.87 5.35 -0.42
N ALA A 213 -10.08 4.57 -1.15
CA ALA A 213 -8.70 4.90 -1.45
C ALA A 213 -8.45 4.70 -2.94
N SER A 214 -7.68 5.59 -3.53
CA SER A 214 -7.22 5.48 -4.90
C SER A 214 -5.73 5.70 -4.96
N TRP A 215 -5.05 4.77 -5.62
CA TRP A 215 -3.65 4.85 -5.92
C TRP A 215 -3.48 5.11 -7.39
N SER A 216 -2.54 5.98 -7.73
CA SER A 216 -2.05 6.10 -9.09
C SER A 216 -0.53 6.13 -9.09
N ALA A 217 0.05 5.45 -10.06
CA ALA A 217 1.47 5.58 -10.37
C ALA A 217 1.65 5.89 -11.86
N SER A 218 2.69 6.65 -12.19
CA SER A 218 3.10 6.83 -13.58
C SER A 218 4.62 6.84 -13.71
N VAL A 219 5.10 6.33 -14.83
CA VAL A 219 6.49 6.42 -15.25
C VAL A 219 6.54 7.16 -16.58
N ILE A 220 7.30 8.24 -16.62
CA ILE A 220 7.55 9.03 -17.81
C ILE A 220 9.03 8.99 -18.10
N ILE A 221 9.39 8.70 -19.35
CA ILE A 221 10.77 8.72 -19.81
C ILE A 221 10.80 9.55 -21.08
N LEU A 222 11.56 10.65 -21.07
CA LEU A 222 11.65 11.60 -22.19
C LEU A 222 13.08 12.10 -22.36
N PRO A 223 13.44 12.65 -23.53
CA PRO A 223 14.68 13.41 -23.68
C PRO A 223 14.77 14.53 -22.62
N SER A 224 15.94 14.69 -22.00
CA SER A 224 16.08 15.60 -20.84
C SER A 224 15.68 17.04 -21.15
N LYS A 225 15.97 17.51 -22.37
CA LYS A 225 15.56 18.84 -22.84
C LYS A 225 14.05 19.01 -22.88
N GLU A 226 13.33 17.99 -23.34
CA GLU A 226 11.86 18.01 -23.35
C GLU A 226 11.29 17.96 -21.94
N MET A 227 11.92 17.17 -21.06
CA MET A 227 11.53 17.10 -19.66
C MET A 227 11.72 18.45 -18.95
N GLU A 228 12.81 19.16 -19.20
CA GLU A 228 13.04 20.49 -18.63
C GLU A 228 11.97 21.50 -19.06
N ILE A 229 11.56 21.47 -20.33
CA ILE A 229 10.47 22.31 -20.84
C ILE A 229 9.16 21.95 -20.14
N PHE A 230 8.88 20.65 -20.03
CA PHE A 230 7.70 20.13 -19.34
C PHE A 230 7.64 20.59 -17.88
N LEU A 231 8.74 20.46 -17.14
CA LEU A 231 8.85 20.87 -15.72
C LEU A 231 8.87 22.40 -15.53
N ARG A 232 9.29 23.19 -16.52
CA ARG A 232 9.19 24.66 -16.46
C ARG A 232 7.74 25.12 -16.57
N ASN A 233 6.96 24.52 -17.46
CA ASN A 233 5.53 24.81 -17.59
C ASN A 233 4.76 24.41 -16.31
N TYR A 234 5.18 23.33 -15.65
CA TYR A 234 4.60 22.87 -14.37
C TYR A 234 4.59 23.91 -13.25
N LYS A 235 5.64 24.74 -13.11
CA LYS A 235 5.70 25.76 -12.03
C LYS A 235 4.60 26.83 -12.14
N SER A 236 3.84 26.86 -13.24
CA SER A 236 2.73 27.78 -13.45
C SER A 236 1.36 27.25 -12.99
N SER A 237 1.16 25.92 -12.85
CA SER A 237 -0.13 25.35 -12.41
C SER A 237 0.02 23.88 -11.94
N LYS A 238 -0.37 23.60 -10.68
CA LYS A 238 -0.24 22.27 -10.02
C LYS A 238 -1.25 21.24 -10.55
N TYR A 239 -2.41 21.69 -11.05
CA TYR A 239 -3.53 20.81 -11.45
C TYR A 239 -3.39 20.29 -12.88
N GLU A 240 -2.68 20.98 -13.78
CA GLU A 240 -2.42 20.52 -15.16
C GLU A 240 -1.37 19.41 -15.23
N LEU A 241 -0.54 19.25 -14.19
CA LEU A 241 0.46 18.17 -14.11
C LEU A 241 -0.21 16.80 -14.24
N ILE A 242 -1.24 16.53 -13.44
CA ILE A 242 -1.86 15.20 -13.39
C ILE A 242 -2.56 14.89 -14.71
N SER A 243 -3.15 15.88 -15.39
CA SER A 243 -3.80 15.68 -16.70
C SER A 243 -2.79 15.54 -17.84
N ASP A 244 -1.69 16.30 -17.88
CA ASP A 244 -0.73 16.23 -18.99
C ASP A 244 0.23 15.04 -18.89
N LEU A 245 0.59 14.65 -17.65
CA LEU A 245 1.31 13.39 -17.39
C LEU A 245 0.52 12.18 -17.94
N THR A 246 -0.81 12.28 -18.08
CA THR A 246 -1.63 11.19 -18.65
C THR A 246 -1.47 11.00 -20.16
N THR A 247 -0.72 11.82 -20.88
CA THR A 247 -0.53 11.65 -22.33
C THR A 247 0.86 11.12 -22.70
N LYS A 248 1.88 11.42 -21.88
CA LYS A 248 3.30 11.11 -22.15
C LYS A 248 3.87 9.95 -21.33
N TYR A 249 3.01 9.16 -20.68
CA TYR A 249 3.44 8.02 -19.89
C TYR A 249 4.04 6.90 -20.75
N ILE A 250 5.06 6.26 -20.21
CA ILE A 250 5.51 4.92 -20.62
C ILE A 250 4.72 3.86 -19.85
N PHE A 251 4.34 4.18 -18.61
CA PHE A 251 3.50 3.34 -17.76
C PHE A 251 2.56 4.19 -16.92
N SER A 252 1.32 3.78 -16.81
CA SER A 252 0.29 4.39 -15.96
C SER A 252 -0.47 3.27 -15.25
N LEU A 253 -0.65 3.41 -13.94
CA LEU A 253 -1.35 2.47 -13.09
C LEU A 253 -2.40 3.23 -12.29
N ARG A 254 -3.63 2.74 -12.26
CA ARG A 254 -4.69 3.22 -11.37
C ARG A 254 -5.34 2.05 -10.66
N ILE A 255 -5.40 2.14 -9.34
CA ILE A 255 -6.03 1.17 -8.46
C ILE A 255 -7.03 1.94 -7.59
N LYS A 256 -8.21 1.38 -7.41
CA LYS A 256 -9.23 1.97 -6.54
C LYS A 256 -9.84 0.90 -5.65
N ALA A 257 -9.88 1.19 -4.36
CA ALA A 257 -10.66 0.45 -3.39
C ALA A 257 -11.83 1.32 -2.94
N ASN A 258 -13.02 0.73 -2.96
CA ASN A 258 -14.15 1.22 -2.19
C ASN A 258 -14.41 0.20 -1.09
N THR A 259 -14.81 0.65 0.08
CA THR A 259 -15.41 -0.28 1.03
C THR A 259 -16.81 -0.67 0.52
N SER A 260 -17.15 -1.97 0.56
CA SER A 260 -18.51 -2.50 0.32
C SER A 260 -19.49 -2.12 1.44
N GLY A 261 -18.96 -1.49 2.49
CA GLY A 261 -19.73 -0.99 3.61
C GLY A 261 -20.73 0.04 3.10
N THR A 262 -22.00 -0.32 3.17
CA THR A 262 -23.02 0.70 3.43
C THR A 262 -22.74 1.30 4.80
N SER A 263 -23.42 2.39 5.17
CA SER A 263 -23.30 3.10 6.46
C SER A 263 -23.37 2.21 7.74
N TRP A 264 -23.55 0.88 7.64
CA TRP A 264 -23.88 -0.06 8.69
C TRP A 264 -23.27 -1.49 8.56
N GLY A 265 -22.29 -1.74 7.67
CA GLY A 265 -21.69 -3.08 7.45
C GLY A 265 -20.16 -3.14 7.59
N VAL A 266 -19.60 -4.29 8.00
CA VAL A 266 -18.17 -4.62 7.76
C VAL A 266 -18.02 -4.60 6.25
N GLY A 267 -17.41 -3.55 5.71
CA GLY A 267 -17.18 -3.44 4.28
C GLY A 267 -15.95 -4.24 3.93
N GLU A 268 -16.11 -5.25 3.08
CA GLU A 268 -15.03 -5.82 2.28
C GLU A 268 -14.47 -4.74 1.36
N ASP A 269 -13.17 -4.75 1.11
CA ASP A 269 -12.58 -3.88 0.09
C ASP A 269 -13.00 -4.36 -1.29
N ILE A 270 -13.93 -3.63 -1.91
CA ILE A 270 -14.25 -3.80 -3.33
C ILE A 270 -13.17 -3.11 -4.12
N TRP A 271 -12.15 -3.89 -4.48
CA TRP A 271 -11.20 -3.51 -5.50
C TRP A 271 -11.93 -3.34 -6.82
N LYS A 272 -11.83 -2.15 -7.38
CA LYS A 272 -12.18 -1.94 -8.78
C LYS A 272 -11.11 -2.60 -9.64
N PRO A 273 -11.45 -2.94 -10.90
CA PRO A 273 -10.47 -3.42 -11.86
C PRO A 273 -9.24 -2.52 -11.87
N ILE A 274 -8.08 -3.14 -11.94
CA ILE A 274 -6.82 -2.42 -12.11
C ILE A 274 -6.80 -1.87 -13.52
N TYR A 275 -6.45 -0.61 -13.67
CA TYR A 275 -6.23 0.00 -14.97
C TYR A 275 -4.73 0.20 -15.16
N VAL A 276 -4.18 -0.48 -16.15
CA VAL A 276 -2.79 -0.35 -16.57
C VAL A 276 -2.79 0.14 -18.01
N GLU A 277 -1.97 1.15 -18.29
CA GLU A 277 -1.68 1.57 -19.64
C GLU A 277 -0.17 1.59 -19.83
N ALA A 278 0.28 1.10 -20.99
CA ALA A 278 1.71 0.95 -21.29
C ALA A 278 2.03 1.41 -22.71
N LYS A 279 3.18 2.06 -22.88
CA LYS A 279 3.75 2.44 -24.17
C LYS A 279 5.20 1.95 -24.25
N SER A 280 5.66 1.63 -25.47
CA SER A 280 7.05 1.23 -25.65
C SER A 280 7.98 2.39 -25.31
N ALA A 281 9.12 2.06 -24.70
CA ALA A 281 10.21 2.99 -24.45
C ALA A 281 11.33 2.90 -25.51
N ASP A 282 11.14 2.13 -26.60
CA ASP A 282 12.18 1.87 -27.60
C ASP A 282 12.67 3.14 -28.31
N ASP A 283 11.75 4.06 -28.63
CA ASP A 283 12.12 5.35 -29.25
C ASP A 283 13.06 6.15 -28.34
N VAL A 284 12.78 6.15 -27.04
CA VAL A 284 13.56 6.90 -26.04
C VAL A 284 14.88 6.19 -25.75
N ALA A 285 14.90 4.86 -25.71
CA ALA A 285 16.12 4.08 -25.58
C ALA A 285 17.07 4.29 -26.77
N SER A 286 16.51 4.33 -27.98
CA SER A 286 17.28 4.54 -29.22
C SER A 286 17.99 5.90 -29.25
N ILE A 287 17.38 6.94 -28.65
CA ILE A 287 17.99 8.26 -28.53
C ILE A 287 19.31 8.21 -27.78
N LEU A 288 19.47 7.34 -26.77
CA LEU A 288 20.70 7.25 -25.99
C LEU A 288 21.89 6.70 -26.79
N GLU A 289 21.66 6.09 -27.96
CA GLU A 289 22.72 5.50 -28.80
C GLU A 289 23.56 4.44 -28.07
N ILE A 290 23.03 3.83 -27.01
CA ILE A 290 23.73 2.82 -26.21
C ILE A 290 23.53 1.46 -26.89
N PRO A 291 24.61 0.77 -27.34
CA PRO A 291 24.49 -0.51 -28.00
C PRO A 291 23.78 -1.55 -27.12
N GLY A 292 22.77 -2.20 -27.68
CA GLY A 292 22.00 -3.24 -27.00
C GLY A 292 20.97 -2.74 -25.98
N LEU A 293 20.88 -1.44 -25.69
CA LEU A 293 19.84 -0.89 -24.82
C LEU A 293 18.51 -0.79 -25.58
N THR A 294 17.55 -1.63 -25.19
CA THR A 294 16.17 -1.59 -25.69
C THR A 294 15.26 -0.80 -24.75
N GLY A 295 14.04 -0.48 -25.19
CA GLY A 295 13.02 0.12 -24.33
C GLY A 295 12.67 -0.76 -23.13
N ASP A 296 12.64 -2.08 -23.31
CA ASP A 296 12.47 -3.06 -22.24
C ASP A 296 13.56 -2.94 -21.17
N LEU A 297 14.82 -2.88 -21.60
CA LEU A 297 15.97 -2.76 -20.69
C LEU A 297 16.02 -1.39 -20.02
N LEU A 298 15.67 -0.32 -20.74
CA LEU A 298 15.58 1.02 -20.18
C LEU A 298 14.49 1.10 -19.09
N PHE A 299 13.31 0.53 -19.34
CA PHE A 299 12.22 0.54 -18.37
C PHE A 299 12.55 -0.30 -17.13
N LYS A 300 13.14 -1.49 -17.31
CA LYS A 300 13.68 -2.29 -16.19
C LYS A 300 14.69 -1.49 -15.37
N TYR A 301 15.68 -0.90 -16.03
CA TYR A 301 16.72 -0.13 -15.34
C TYR A 301 16.13 1.00 -14.48
N VAL A 302 15.15 1.74 -15.01
CA VAL A 302 14.46 2.81 -14.27
C VAL A 302 13.79 2.26 -13.00
N LEU A 303 13.07 1.14 -13.11
CA LEU A 303 12.40 0.50 -11.98
C LEU A 303 13.41 -0.09 -10.98
N ASP A 304 14.51 -0.67 -11.46
CA ASP A 304 15.53 -1.29 -10.59
C ASP A 304 16.35 -0.23 -9.84
N PHE A 305 16.58 0.92 -10.46
CA PHE A 305 17.31 2.03 -9.87
C PHE A 305 16.46 2.79 -8.85
N LEU A 306 15.20 3.10 -9.19
CA LEU A 306 14.31 3.88 -8.33
C LEU A 306 13.51 3.02 -7.33
N ASN A 307 13.28 1.74 -7.65
CA ASN A 307 12.55 0.76 -6.84
C ASN A 307 11.26 1.32 -6.21
N PRO A 308 10.33 1.83 -7.02
CA PRO A 308 9.14 2.51 -6.53
C PRO A 308 8.14 1.54 -5.89
N THR A 309 7.36 2.01 -4.94
CA THR A 309 6.29 1.23 -4.31
C THR A 309 5.09 2.11 -3.99
N LEU A 310 3.87 1.57 -4.16
CA LEU A 310 2.67 2.23 -3.67
C LEU A 310 2.56 2.13 -2.14
N ALA A 311 2.33 3.27 -1.49
CA ALA A 311 2.10 3.35 -0.05
C ALA A 311 0.79 2.64 0.39
N ARG A 312 0.66 2.37 1.69
CA ARG A 312 -0.57 1.86 2.34
C ARG A 312 -1.17 0.63 1.66
N ASN A 313 -0.33 -0.35 1.33
CA ASN A 313 -0.72 -1.61 0.67
C ASN A 313 -1.34 -1.45 -0.73
N GLY A 314 -1.13 -0.31 -1.40
CA GLY A 314 -1.61 -0.11 -2.78
C GLY A 314 -1.04 -1.10 -3.80
N GLU A 315 0.10 -1.75 -3.49
CA GLU A 315 0.69 -2.82 -4.31
C GLU A 315 -0.10 -4.14 -4.27
N THR A 316 -0.95 -4.36 -3.27
CA THR A 316 -1.57 -5.66 -3.02
C THR A 316 -2.41 -6.15 -4.21
N PRO A 317 -3.33 -5.36 -4.78
CA PRO A 317 -4.12 -5.81 -5.93
C PRO A 317 -3.25 -6.13 -7.14
N LEU A 318 -2.24 -5.29 -7.40
CA LEU A 318 -1.31 -5.51 -8.49
C LEU A 318 -0.55 -6.82 -8.32
N LYS A 319 -0.12 -7.12 -7.09
CA LYS A 319 0.55 -8.37 -6.76
C LYS A 319 -0.36 -9.58 -6.96
N HIS A 320 -1.63 -9.51 -6.55
CA HIS A 320 -2.58 -10.60 -6.78
C HIS A 320 -2.81 -10.84 -8.27
N TRP A 321 -3.07 -9.77 -9.02
CA TRP A 321 -3.24 -9.85 -10.47
C TRP A 321 -2.01 -10.42 -11.18
N VAL A 322 -0.80 -9.98 -10.83
CA VAL A 322 0.45 -10.56 -11.37
C VAL A 322 0.60 -12.04 -11.01
N ASN A 323 0.21 -12.44 -9.80
CA ASN A 323 0.26 -13.85 -9.39
C ASN A 323 -0.75 -14.72 -10.13
N GLU A 324 -1.94 -14.20 -10.41
CA GLU A 324 -2.95 -14.87 -11.26
C GLU A 324 -2.42 -15.05 -12.70
N LEU A 325 -1.86 -13.99 -13.30
CA LEU A 325 -1.23 -14.11 -14.62
C LEU A 325 -0.09 -15.14 -14.64
N LYS A 326 0.66 -15.29 -13.54
CA LYS A 326 1.70 -16.31 -13.39
C LYS A 326 1.11 -17.72 -13.27
N SER A 327 0.03 -17.89 -12.50
CA SER A 327 -0.60 -19.20 -12.31
C SER A 327 -1.30 -19.71 -13.58
N GLU A 328 -1.85 -18.79 -14.37
CA GLU A 328 -2.44 -19.05 -15.68
C GLU A 328 -1.39 -19.28 -16.78
N GLY A 329 -0.11 -19.00 -16.49
CA GLY A 329 0.98 -19.11 -17.46
C GLY A 329 1.02 -18.00 -18.50
N ALA A 330 0.24 -16.93 -18.33
CA ALA A 330 0.21 -15.76 -19.20
C ALA A 330 1.51 -14.95 -19.11
N ILE A 331 2.19 -14.96 -17.96
CA ILE A 331 3.53 -14.39 -17.78
C ILE A 331 4.47 -15.38 -17.09
N PRO A 332 5.80 -15.30 -17.34
CA PRO A 332 6.74 -16.23 -16.75
C PRO A 332 6.90 -16.01 -15.23
N ILE A 333 7.06 -17.11 -14.49
CA ILE A 333 7.34 -17.09 -13.04
C ILE A 333 8.77 -16.59 -12.76
N LYS A 334 9.72 -16.93 -13.65
CA LYS A 334 11.13 -16.54 -13.57
C LYS A 334 11.62 -15.92 -14.89
N PRO A 335 12.61 -15.01 -14.86
CA PRO A 335 13.25 -14.43 -13.67
C PRO A 335 12.28 -13.55 -12.88
N GLU A 336 12.54 -13.37 -11.57
CA GLU A 336 11.80 -12.38 -10.79
C GLU A 336 12.11 -10.98 -11.34
N GLN A 337 11.08 -10.17 -11.49
CA GLN A 337 11.13 -8.80 -11.99
C GLN A 337 10.29 -7.90 -11.08
N HIS A 338 10.47 -6.59 -11.23
CA HIS A 338 9.63 -5.62 -10.54
C HIS A 338 8.14 -5.84 -10.88
N LEU A 339 7.24 -5.65 -9.90
CA LEU A 339 5.79 -5.84 -10.10
C LEU A 339 5.26 -5.00 -11.27
N TRP A 340 5.69 -3.75 -11.33
CA TRP A 340 5.28 -2.83 -12.39
C TRP A 340 5.83 -3.23 -13.76
N TYR A 341 6.98 -3.92 -13.82
CA TYR A 341 7.50 -4.46 -15.07
C TYR A 341 6.60 -5.59 -15.60
N HIS A 342 6.16 -6.50 -14.73
CA HIS A 342 5.24 -7.56 -15.14
C HIS A 342 3.94 -6.97 -15.71
N ALA A 343 3.40 -5.94 -15.07
CA ALA A 343 2.21 -5.23 -15.53
C ALA A 343 2.42 -4.52 -16.87
N TRP A 344 3.49 -3.73 -16.98
CA TRP A 344 3.84 -3.00 -18.21
C TRP A 344 4.06 -3.93 -19.40
N ASN A 345 4.84 -5.01 -19.21
CA ASN A 345 5.16 -5.95 -20.28
C ASN A 345 3.94 -6.77 -20.72
N TYR A 346 3.04 -7.12 -19.78
CA TYR A 346 1.79 -7.80 -20.11
C TYR A 346 0.89 -6.91 -20.97
N GLU A 347 0.65 -5.66 -20.54
CA GLU A 347 -0.17 -4.72 -21.31
C GLU A 347 0.46 -4.34 -22.66
N LEU A 348 1.79 -4.22 -22.74
CA LEU A 348 2.43 -4.00 -24.03
C LEU A 348 2.19 -5.13 -25.00
N LYS A 349 2.23 -6.38 -24.52
CA LYS A 349 2.04 -7.55 -25.38
C LYS A 349 0.57 -7.77 -25.72
N SER A 350 -0.36 -7.43 -24.83
CA SER A 350 -1.81 -7.52 -25.09
C SER A 350 -2.25 -6.59 -26.24
N LEU A 351 -1.55 -5.48 -26.48
CA LEU A 351 -1.79 -4.59 -27.62
C LEU A 351 -1.42 -5.20 -28.98
N PHE A 352 -0.65 -6.30 -29.01
CA PHE A 352 -0.20 -6.98 -30.23
C PHE A 352 -0.75 -8.41 -30.39
N MET A 353 -1.61 -8.86 -29.47
CA MET A 353 -2.36 -10.12 -29.54
C MET A 353 -3.77 -9.85 -30.06
#